data_AF-A0A662PLN1-F1
#
_entry.id   AF-A0A662PLN1-F1
#
_cell.length_a   1.000
_cell.length_b   1.000
_cell.length_c   1.000
_cell.angle_alpha   90.00
_cell.angle_beta   90.00
_cell.angle_gamma   90.00
#
_symmetry.space_group_name_H-M   'P 1'
#
loop_
_entity.id
_entity.type
_entity.pdbx_description
1 polymer ?
#
loop_
_entity_poly.entity_id
_entity_poly.type
_entity_poly.pdbx_seq_one_letter_code
_entity_poly.pdbx_strand_id
1 'polypeptide(L)'
;MTYASVSDVKWWLKHPQDDSSLDQEISEVLEAVDAELNDMLSEHFETPITDENLLEILADIEAQWAAGLIRQRRRAELGSEEDVYVQVARRRLERLIERKAGFFDLA
;
A
#
# COMPACT_ATOMS: atom_id res chain seq x y z
N MET A 1 9.22 7.84 2.95
CA MET A 1 9.50 7.88 1.50
C MET A 1 8.66 6.75 0.98
N THR A 2 7.65 7.06 0.18
CA THR A 2 6.69 6.06 -0.30
C THR A 2 7.41 5.05 -1.18
N TYR A 3 7.03 3.77 -1.08
CA TYR A 3 7.47 2.73 -2.01
C TYR A 3 6.77 2.88 -3.36
N ALA A 4 5.50 3.31 -3.33
CA ALA A 4 4.68 3.57 -4.52
C ALA A 4 4.77 5.01 -5.02
N SER A 5 4.48 5.17 -6.32
CA SER A 5 4.30 6.48 -6.97
C SER A 5 2.82 6.79 -7.23
N VAL A 6 2.53 8.07 -7.53
CA VAL A 6 1.19 8.51 -7.95
C VAL A 6 0.68 7.72 -9.16
N SER A 7 1.58 7.41 -10.11
CA SER A 7 1.26 6.66 -11.33
C SER A 7 0.76 5.24 -11.02
N ASP A 8 1.34 4.58 -10.02
CA ASP A 8 0.97 3.23 -9.60
C ASP A 8 -0.45 3.22 -9.00
N VAL A 9 -0.78 4.22 -8.18
CA VAL A 9 -2.14 4.37 -7.63
C VAL A 9 -3.15 4.66 -8.74
N LYS A 10 -2.80 5.54 -9.71
CA LYS A 10 -3.66 5.79 -10.87
C LYS A 10 -3.93 4.52 -11.67
N TRP A 11 -2.93 3.65 -11.82
CA TRP A 11 -3.10 2.35 -12.48
C TRP A 11 -4.17 1.50 -11.78
N TRP A 12 -4.10 1.39 -10.45
CA TRP A 12 -5.09 0.66 -9.63
C TRP A 12 -6.49 1.29 -9.67
N LEU A 13 -6.57 2.62 -9.71
CA LEU A 13 -7.81 3.38 -9.85
C LEU A 13 -8.39 3.33 -11.28
N LYS A 14 -7.63 2.82 -12.26
CA LYS A 14 -7.95 2.92 -13.70
C LYS A 14 -8.16 4.38 -14.14
N HIS A 15 -7.41 5.30 -13.53
CA HIS A 15 -7.43 6.72 -13.84
C HIS A 15 -6.41 7.04 -14.95
N PRO A 16 -6.71 7.97 -15.87
CA PRO A 16 -5.75 8.39 -16.90
C PRO A 16 -4.45 8.90 -16.29
N GLN A 17 -3.31 8.54 -16.89
CA GLN A 17 -1.98 8.88 -16.35
C GLN A 17 -1.64 10.37 -16.51
N ASP A 18 -2.19 10.99 -17.55
CA ASP A 18 -2.06 12.40 -17.90
C ASP A 18 -3.02 13.32 -17.14
N ASP A 19 -4.04 12.78 -16.48
CA ASP A 19 -4.96 13.55 -15.64
C ASP A 19 -4.36 13.75 -14.25
N SER A 20 -4.07 14.99 -13.89
CA SER A 20 -3.46 15.37 -12.61
C SER A 20 -4.47 15.76 -11.53
N SER A 21 -5.78 15.63 -11.80
CA SER A 21 -6.84 16.06 -10.88
C SER A 21 -6.84 15.32 -9.54
N LEU A 22 -6.24 14.13 -9.50
CA LEU A 22 -6.16 13.30 -8.31
C LEU A 22 -4.78 13.28 -7.64
N ASP A 23 -3.77 13.91 -8.22
CA ASP A 23 -2.37 13.73 -7.81
C ASP A 23 -2.13 14.15 -6.37
N GLN A 24 -2.75 15.26 -5.96
CA GLN A 24 -2.65 15.75 -4.60
C GLN A 24 -3.30 14.79 -3.60
N GLU A 25 -4.54 14.36 -3.86
CA GLU A 25 -5.25 13.40 -3.00
C GLU A 25 -4.48 12.07 -2.91
N ILE A 26 -3.96 11.60 -4.04
CA ILE A 26 -3.15 10.38 -4.12
C ILE A 26 -1.88 10.53 -3.26
N SER A 27 -1.17 11.66 -3.37
CA SER A 27 0.06 11.88 -2.62
C SER A 27 -0.20 11.91 -1.11
N GLU A 28 -1.25 12.60 -0.67
CA GLU A 28 -1.64 12.65 0.75
C GLU A 28 -2.04 11.28 1.30
N VAL A 29 -2.75 10.47 0.50
CA VAL A 29 -3.12 9.11 0.88
C VAL A 29 -1.90 8.19 0.90
N LEU A 30 -1.00 8.30 -0.07
CA LEU A 30 0.24 7.53 -0.12
C LEU A 30 1.10 7.80 1.11
N GLU A 31 1.29 9.06 1.51
CA GLU A 31 2.06 9.39 2.73
C GLU A 31 1.47 8.74 3.99
N ALA A 32 0.14 8.70 4.11
CA ALA A 32 -0.54 8.07 5.23
C ALA A 32 -0.36 6.53 5.22
N VAL A 33 -0.47 5.92 4.04
CA VAL A 33 -0.28 4.46 3.88
C VAL A 33 1.18 4.08 4.09
N ASP A 34 2.15 4.85 3.58
CA ASP A 34 3.59 4.66 3.80
C ASP A 34 3.91 4.62 5.30
N ALA A 35 3.36 5.57 6.06
CA ALA A 35 3.56 5.62 7.50
C ALA A 35 3.01 4.37 8.21
N GLU A 36 1.78 3.95 7.88
CA GLU A 36 1.16 2.75 8.47
C GLU A 36 1.90 1.46 8.06
N LEU A 37 2.27 1.35 6.79
CA LEU A 37 2.99 0.20 6.25
C LEU A 37 4.39 0.09 6.88
N ASN A 38 5.12 1.19 7.03
CA ASN A 38 6.44 1.17 7.68
C ASN A 38 6.34 0.86 9.18
N ASP A 39 5.30 1.33 9.87
CA ASP A 39 5.04 0.97 11.26
C ASP A 39 4.90 -0.55 11.40
N MET A 40 4.04 -1.16 10.59
CA MET A 40 3.84 -2.61 10.54
C MET A 40 5.12 -3.38 10.18
N LEU A 41 5.92 -2.88 9.24
CA LEU A 41 7.16 -3.55 8.82
C LEU A 41 8.28 -3.40 9.85
N SER A 42 8.32 -2.31 10.62
CA SER A 42 9.40 -2.03 11.57
C SER A 42 9.53 -3.08 12.68
N GLU A 43 8.44 -3.79 12.99
CA GLU A 43 8.44 -4.90 13.96
C GLU A 43 9.11 -6.18 13.42
N HIS A 44 9.24 -6.30 12.10
CA HIS A 44 9.63 -7.55 11.42
C HIS A 44 10.84 -7.41 10.49
N PHE A 45 11.20 -6.19 10.09
CA PHE A 45 12.26 -5.90 9.13
C PHE A 45 13.18 -4.80 9.66
N GLU A 46 14.46 -4.89 9.32
CA GLU A 46 15.37 -3.76 9.48
C GLU A 46 15.02 -2.68 8.45
N THR A 47 14.67 -1.50 8.95
CA THR A 47 14.38 -0.32 8.13
C THR A 47 15.63 0.57 8.02
N PRO A 48 15.91 1.20 6.86
CA PRO A 48 15.12 1.17 5.63
C PRO A 48 15.27 -0.15 4.85
N ILE A 49 14.18 -0.59 4.22
CA ILE A 49 14.22 -1.75 3.34
C ILE A 49 14.99 -1.39 2.06
N THR A 50 15.96 -2.23 1.70
CA THR A 50 16.85 -2.03 0.54
C THR A 50 16.79 -3.17 -0.48
N ASP A 51 16.08 -4.25 -0.18
CA ASP A 51 15.90 -5.40 -1.08
C ASP A 51 14.97 -5.03 -2.24
N GLU A 52 15.50 -4.95 -3.46
CA GLU A 52 14.76 -4.53 -4.66
C GLU A 52 13.50 -5.37 -4.91
N ASN A 53 13.55 -6.69 -4.71
CA ASN A 53 12.37 -7.54 -4.89
C ASN A 53 11.29 -7.22 -3.86
N LEU A 54 11.71 -6.90 -2.63
CA LEU A 54 10.80 -6.52 -1.57
C LEU A 54 10.19 -5.13 -1.84
N LEU A 55 11.00 -4.19 -2.32
CA LEU A 55 10.56 -2.85 -2.70
C LEU A 55 9.47 -2.88 -3.78
N GLU A 56 9.62 -3.70 -4.83
CA GLU A 56 8.59 -3.85 -5.87
C GLU A 56 7.27 -4.39 -5.31
N ILE A 57 7.33 -5.38 -4.41
CA ILE A 57 6.15 -5.96 -3.79
C ILE A 57 5.47 -4.94 -2.88
N LEU A 58 6.25 -4.19 -2.09
CA LEU A 58 5.74 -3.17 -1.19
C LEU A 58 5.13 -2.01 -1.95
N ALA A 59 5.73 -1.56 -3.05
CA ALA A 59 5.18 -0.54 -3.93
C ALA A 59 3.79 -0.94 -4.46
N ASP A 60 3.63 -2.18 -4.94
CA ASP A 60 2.32 -2.64 -5.43
C ASP A 60 1.28 -2.78 -4.30
N ILE A 61 1.70 -3.23 -3.10
CA ILE A 61 0.82 -3.30 -1.92
C ILE A 61 0.35 -1.90 -1.50
N GLU A 62 1.28 -0.96 -1.37
CA GLU A 62 1.02 0.42 -0.97
C GLU A 62 0.09 1.10 -1.98
N ALA A 63 0.36 0.94 -3.27
CA ALA A 63 -0.47 1.50 -4.34
C ALA A 63 -1.90 0.94 -4.33
N GLN A 64 -2.03 -0.38 -4.14
CA GLN A 64 -3.32 -1.05 -4.03
C GLN A 64 -4.11 -0.55 -2.83
N TRP A 65 -3.45 -0.43 -1.67
CA TRP A 65 -4.07 0.07 -0.45
C TRP A 65 -4.56 1.51 -0.63
N ALA A 66 -3.68 2.41 -1.09
CA ALA A 66 -4.01 3.81 -1.32
C ALA A 66 -5.20 3.97 -2.28
N ALA A 67 -5.22 3.21 -3.38
CA ALA A 67 -6.36 3.18 -4.31
C ALA A 67 -7.66 2.73 -3.62
N GLY A 68 -7.60 1.74 -2.74
CA GLY A 68 -8.74 1.29 -1.94
C GLY A 68 -9.31 2.38 -1.03
N LEU A 69 -8.44 3.11 -0.33
CA LEU A 69 -8.85 4.22 0.54
C LEU A 69 -9.49 5.36 -0.24
N ILE A 70 -8.92 5.74 -1.40
CA ILE A 70 -9.50 6.77 -2.27
C ILE A 70 -10.89 6.34 -2.75
N ARG A 71 -11.04 5.08 -3.20
CA ARG A 71 -12.33 4.53 -3.60
C ARG A 71 -13.35 4.56 -2.47
N GLN A 72 -12.93 4.23 -1.25
CA GLN A 72 -13.78 4.24 -0.07
C GLN A 72 -14.22 5.65 0.31
N ARG A 73 -13.29 6.62 0.35
CA ARG A 73 -13.60 8.05 0.61
C ARG A 73 -14.65 8.59 -0.37
N ARG A 74 -14.56 8.17 -1.64
CA ARG A 74 -15.46 8.61 -2.71
C ARG A 74 -16.81 7.90 -2.74
N ARG A 75 -16.97 6.77 -2.04
CA ARG A 75 -18.24 6.00 -2.02
C ARG A 75 -19.33 6.62 -1.15
N ALA A 76 -19.06 7.67 -0.38
CA ALA A 76 -20.03 8.46 0.41
C ALA A 76 -20.90 7.68 1.43
N GLU A 77 -20.82 6.35 1.51
CA GLU A 77 -21.58 5.52 2.44
C GLU A 77 -20.86 5.39 3.78
N LEU A 78 -21.32 6.16 4.77
CA LEU A 78 -20.95 5.97 6.17
C LEU A 78 -21.38 4.57 6.62
N GLY A 79 -20.39 3.72 6.93
CA GLY A 79 -20.61 2.36 7.43
C GLY A 79 -20.49 1.25 6.37
N SER A 80 -20.06 1.56 5.14
CA SER A 80 -19.72 0.54 4.16
C SER A 80 -18.51 -0.28 4.61
N GLU A 81 -18.52 -1.57 4.33
CA GLU A 81 -17.36 -2.46 4.52
C GLU A 81 -16.09 -1.86 3.87
N GLU A 82 -14.93 -2.12 4.48
CA GLU A 82 -13.62 -1.71 3.98
C GLU A 82 -13.46 -2.11 2.50
N ASP A 83 -12.92 -1.22 1.65
CA ASP A 83 -12.80 -1.54 0.21
C ASP A 83 -11.95 -2.80 0.02
N VAL A 84 -12.38 -3.67 -0.91
CA VAL A 84 -11.71 -4.94 -1.20
C VAL A 84 -10.22 -4.78 -1.51
N TYR A 85 -9.80 -3.64 -2.07
CA TYR A 85 -8.38 -3.38 -2.32
C TYR A 85 -7.58 -3.22 -1.03
N VAL A 86 -8.14 -2.53 -0.02
CA VAL A 86 -7.49 -2.39 1.29
C VAL A 86 -7.38 -3.75 1.97
N GLN A 87 -8.48 -4.53 1.98
CA GLN A 87 -8.49 -5.88 2.56
C GLN A 87 -7.44 -6.80 1.91
N VAL A 88 -7.32 -6.75 0.59
CA VAL A 88 -6.36 -7.57 -0.16
C VAL A 88 -4.92 -7.09 0.08
N ALA A 89 -4.67 -5.78 0.08
CA ALA A 89 -3.34 -5.23 0.33
C ALA A 89 -2.83 -5.61 1.72
N ARG A 90 -3.66 -5.44 2.76
CA ARG A 90 -3.35 -5.85 4.14
C ARG A 90 -3.03 -7.33 4.25
N ARG A 91 -3.87 -8.20 3.67
CA ARG A 91 -3.62 -9.64 3.65
C ARG A 91 -2.34 -10.01 2.90
N ARG A 92 -1.97 -9.27 1.85
CA ARG A 92 -0.70 -9.50 1.12
C ARG A 92 0.50 -9.10 1.98
N LEU A 93 0.40 -7.98 2.71
CA LEU A 93 1.43 -7.53 3.64
C LEU A 93 1.63 -8.52 4.79
N GLU A 94 0.55 -8.99 5.42
CA GLU A 94 0.59 -10.01 6.48
C GLU A 94 1.31 -11.28 5.99
N ARG A 95 0.93 -11.80 4.82
CA ARG A 95 1.60 -12.99 4.24
C ARG A 95 3.07 -12.75 3.90
N LEU A 96 3.43 -11.53 3.51
CA LEU A 96 4.82 -11.17 3.22
C LEU A 96 5.66 -11.19 4.50
N ILE A 97 5.12 -10.61 5.58
CA ILE A 97 5.68 -10.64 6.92
C ILE A 97 5.82 -12.10 7.40
N GLU A 98 4.75 -12.88 7.35
CA GLU A 98 4.74 -14.30 7.78
C GLU A 98 5.78 -15.13 7.04
N ARG A 99 5.92 -14.97 5.73
CA ARG A 99 6.91 -15.71 4.94
C ARG A 99 8.33 -15.37 5.32
N LYS A 100 8.61 -14.10 5.64
CA LYS A 100 9.94 -13.65 6.05
C LYS A 100 10.24 -14.09 7.48
N ALA A 101 9.32 -13.89 8.41
CA ALA A 101 9.44 -14.30 9.81
C ALA A 101 9.55 -15.83 9.95
N GLY A 102 8.73 -16.60 9.23
CA GLY A 102 8.81 -18.05 9.20
C GLY A 102 10.09 -18.60 8.57
N PHE A 103 10.81 -17.78 7.78
CA PHE A 103 12.16 -18.11 7.30
C PHE A 103 13.22 -17.90 8.38
N PHE A 104 13.02 -16.94 9.30
CA PHE A 104 13.91 -16.70 10.43
C PHE A 104 13.78 -17.74 11.55
N ASP A 105 12.60 -18.36 11.73
CA ASP A 105 12.38 -19.40 12.77
C ASP A 105 12.95 -20.79 12.39
N LEU A 106 13.47 -20.96 11.17
CA LEU A 106 14.01 -22.22 10.65
C LEU A 106 15.54 -22.23 10.45
N ALA A 107 16.24 -21.17 10.89
CA ALA A 107 17.70 -21.03 10.79
C ALA A 107 18.35 -21.02 12.18
#